data_AF-A0A1F8P8J9-F1
#
_entry.id   AF-A0A1F8P8J9-F1
#
_cell.length_a   1.000
_cell.length_b   1.000
_cell.length_c   1.000
_cell.angle_alpha   90.00
_cell.angle_beta   90.00
_cell.angle_gamma   90.00
#
_symmetry.space_group_name_H-M   'P 1'
#
loop_
_entity.id
_entity.type
_entity.pdbx_description
1 polymer ?
#
loop_
_entity_poly.entity_id
_entity_poly.type
_entity_poly.pdbx_seq_one_letter_code
_entity_poly.pdbx_strand_id
1 'polypeptide(L)' 'MEPVRDTKKVKRMFAQGQPALVDAQTGYKYTMVARCPKDGNFASVARIERAGQSLSRVTFQCTTCFTEFEVGQDGIYIR' A
#
# COMPACT_ATOMS: atom_id res chain seq x y z
N MET A 1 -6.36 5.81 12.63
CA MET A 1 -6.36 4.34 12.49
C MET A 1 -4.91 3.91 12.36
N GLU A 2 -4.46 2.96 13.17
CA GLU A 2 -3.11 2.42 13.05
C GLU A 2 -3.05 1.48 11.83
N PRO A 3 -1.96 1.48 11.05
CA PRO A 3 -1.83 0.59 9.91
C PRO A 3 -1.86 -0.88 10.36
N VAL A 4 -2.77 -1.67 9.78
CA VAL A 4 -2.91 -3.10 10.09
C VAL A 4 -2.37 -3.94 8.94
N ARG A 5 -1.78 -5.09 9.28
CA ARG A 5 -1.33 -6.05 8.29
C ARG A 5 -2.51 -6.93 7.87
N ASP A 6 -3.12 -6.61 6.73
CA ASP A 6 -4.24 -7.37 6.17
C ASP A 6 -3.90 -7.85 4.75
N THR A 7 -3.25 -9.00 4.69
CA THR A 7 -2.80 -9.59 3.41
C THR A 7 -3.98 -9.89 2.47
N LYS A 8 -5.19 -10.15 2.99
CA LYS A 8 -6.37 -10.40 2.15
C LYS A 8 -6.79 -9.12 1.43
N LYS A 9 -6.86 -7.98 2.14
CA LYS A 9 -7.18 -6.69 1.53
C LYS A 9 -6.08 -6.22 0.59
N VAL A 10 -4.80 -6.41 0.93
CA VAL A 10 -3.68 -6.11 0.02
C VAL A 10 -3.79 -6.94 -1.26
N LYS A 11 -3.98 -8.26 -1.17
CA LYS A 11 -4.16 -9.11 -2.36
C LYS A 11 -5.34 -8.67 -3.22
N ARG A 12 -6.46 -8.28 -2.59
CA ARG A 12 -7.63 -7.77 -3.30
C ARG A 12 -7.33 -6.47 -4.03
N MET A 13 -6.66 -5.53 -3.39
CA MET A 13 -6.23 -4.27 -4.00
C MET A 13 -5.29 -4.51 -5.20
N PHE A 14 -4.34 -5.45 -5.07
CA PHE A 14 -3.47 -5.88 -6.16
C PHE A 14 -4.26 -6.48 -7.32
N ALA A 15 -5.17 -7.41 -7.04
CA ALA A 15 -6.03 -8.01 -8.06
C ALA A 15 -6.88 -6.96 -8.81
N GLN A 16 -7.38 -5.95 -8.09
CA GLN A 16 -8.19 -4.86 -8.64
C GLN A 16 -7.39 -3.75 -9.33
N GLY A 17 -6.05 -3.77 -9.27
CA GLY A 17 -5.24 -2.72 -9.90
C GLY A 17 -5.29 -1.37 -9.17
N GLN A 18 -5.76 -1.34 -7.92
CA GLN A 18 -6.01 -0.10 -7.18
C GLN A 18 -5.19 -0.04 -5.89
N PRO A 19 -4.47 1.07 -5.59
CA PRO A 19 -3.69 1.24 -4.35
C PRO A 19 -4.56 1.51 -3.11
N ALA A 20 -5.87 1.57 -3.30
CA ALA A 20 -6.85 1.84 -2.27
C ALA A 20 -8.07 0.95 -2.48
N LEU A 21 -8.75 0.64 -1.39
CA LEU A 21 -9.98 -0.14 -1.35
C LEU A 21 -11.00 0.68 -0.58
N VAL A 22 -12.16 0.94 -1.18
CA VAL A 22 -13.27 1.56 -0.47
C VAL A 22 -14.15 0.45 0.10
N ASP A 23 -14.34 0.48 1.41
CA ASP A 23 -15.26 -0.39 2.10
C ASP A 23 -16.70 0.06 1.84
N ALA A 24 -17.49 -0.79 1.18
CA ALA A 24 -18.85 -0.43 0.79
C ALA A 24 -19.83 -0.33 1.98
N GLN A 25 -19.49 -0.94 3.12
CA GLN A 25 -20.36 -0.94 4.31
C GLN A 25 -20.15 0.31 5.15
N THR A 26 -18.90 0.74 5.30
CA THR A 26 -18.53 1.88 6.16
C THR A 26 -18.19 3.14 5.38
N GLY A 27 -18.03 3.05 4.05
CA GLY A 27 -17.50 4.13 3.21
C GLY A 27 -16.01 4.40 3.43
N TYR A 28 -15.33 3.61 4.28
CA TYR A 28 -13.95 3.86 4.65
C TYR A 28 -12.99 3.53 3.52
N LYS A 29 -12.07 4.45 3.19
CA LYS A 29 -11.04 4.24 2.17
C LYS A 29 -9.77 3.70 2.82
N TYR A 30 -9.53 2.40 2.66
CA TYR A 30 -8.27 1.79 2.99
C TYR A 30 -7.21 2.14 1.95
N THR A 31 -6.02 2.53 2.40
CA THR A 31 -4.87 2.86 1.56
C THR A 31 -3.67 2.01 1.93
N MET A 32 -2.83 1.65 0.96
CA MET A 32 -1.60 0.93 1.24
C MET A 32 -0.55 1.85 1.86
N VAL A 33 0.16 1.33 2.86
CA VAL A 33 1.35 1.94 3.45
C VAL A 33 2.40 0.87 3.72
N ALA A 34 3.67 1.25 3.77
CA ALA A 34 4.77 0.32 4.06
C ALA A 34 5.77 0.96 5.03
N ARG A 35 6.45 0.14 5.84
CA ARG A 35 7.50 0.65 6.73
C ARG A 35 8.75 1.01 5.94
N CYS A 36 9.23 2.23 6.14
CA CYS A 36 10.48 2.68 5.55
C CYS A 36 11.67 1.91 6.15
N PRO A 37 12.56 1.34 5.33
CA PRO A 37 13.73 0.63 5.84
C PRO A 37 14.78 1.54 6.48
N LYS A 38 14.68 2.87 6.29
CA LYS A 38 15.65 3.85 6.83
C LYS A 38 15.28 4.35 8.22
N ASP A 39 14.02 4.71 8.42
CA ASP A 39 13.55 5.37 9.65
C ASP A 39 12.40 4.63 10.34
N GLY A 40 11.84 3.59 9.72
CA GLY A 40 10.78 2.77 10.29
C GLY A 40 9.37 3.38 10.23
N ASN A 41 9.20 4.64 9.81
CA ASN A 41 7.89 5.26 9.66
C ASN A 41 7.12 4.66 8.49
N PHE A 42 5.79 4.84 8.52
CA PHE A 42 4.92 4.42 7.43
C PHE A 42 4.99 5.41 6.27
N ALA A 43 5.47 4.91 5.14
CA ALA A 43 5.47 5.57 3.86
C ALA A 43 4.14 5.33 3.12
N SER A 44 3.70 6.33 2.37
CA SER A 44 2.51 6.24 1.52
C SER A 44 2.88 5.83 0.09
N VAL A 45 1.90 5.34 -0.67
CA VAL A 45 2.10 5.01 -2.09
C VAL A 45 2.47 6.26 -2.87
N ALA A 46 3.61 6.22 -3.54
CA ALA A 46 4.08 7.27 -4.44
C ALA A 46 3.82 6.91 -5.91
N ARG A 47 4.01 5.64 -6.27
CA ARG A 47 3.80 5.15 -7.63
C ARG A 47 3.21 3.74 -7.61
N ILE A 48 2.39 3.47 -8.62
CA ILE A 48 1.92 2.13 -8.92
C ILE A 48 2.26 1.77 -10.35
N GLU A 49 2.58 0.50 -10.56
CA GLU A 49 2.67 -0.09 -11.89
C GLU A 49 1.62 -1.19 -12.00
N ARG A 50 0.96 -1.24 -13.16
CA ARG A 50 -0.08 -2.21 -13.46
C ARG A 50 0.39 -3.15 -14.56
N ALA A 51 0.16 -4.44 -14.36
CA ALA A 51 0.26 -5.44 -15.43
C ALA A 51 -1.16 -5.83 -15.82
N GLY A 52 -1.65 -5.25 -16.93
CA GLY A 52 -3.05 -5.39 -17.34
C GLY A 52 -4.00 -4.74 -16.33
N GLN A 53 -4.86 -5.56 -15.70
CA GLN A 53 -5.87 -5.10 -14.75
C GLN A 53 -5.42 -5.16 -13.28
N SER A 54 -4.24 -5.73 -13.01
CA SER A 54 -3.73 -5.93 -11.65
C SER A 54 -2.50 -5.07 -11.36
N LEU A 55 -2.27 -4.72 -10.10
CA LEU A 55 -1.02 -4.09 -9.67
C LEU A 55 0.10 -5.11 -9.79
N SER A 56 1.19 -4.70 -10.44
CA SER A 56 2.42 -5.48 -10.51
C SER A 56 3.42 -5.00 -9.47
N ARG A 57 3.58 -3.67 -9.34
CA ARG A 57 4.50 -3.05 -8.39
C ARG A 57 3.88 -1.83 -7.73
N VAL A 58 4.31 -1.59 -6.50
CA VAL A 58 3.88 -0.43 -5.71
C VAL A 58 5.12 0.14 -5.05
N THR A 59 5.45 1.38 -5.42
CA THR A 59 6.55 2.14 -4.85
C THR A 59 5.99 3.05 -3.76
N PHE A 60 6.62 3.01 -2.59
CA PHE A 60 6.30 3.84 -1.45
C PHE A 60 7.37 4.91 -1.30
N GLN A 61 6.96 6.11 -0.89
CA GLN A 61 7.89 7.19 -0.56
C GLN A 61 7.71 7.60 0.89
N CYS A 62 8.80 7.56 1.65
CA CYS A 62 8.80 8.08 3.00
C CYS A 62 8.80 9.61 2.97
N THR A 63 7.87 10.25 3.67
CA THR A 63 7.82 11.72 3.77
C THR A 63 8.90 12.30 4.68
N THR A 64 9.58 11.45 5.47
CA THR A 64 10.63 11.86 6.42
C THR A 64 12.00 11.84 5.76
N CYS A 65 12.39 10.73 5.14
CA CYS A 65 13.71 10.56 4.52
C CYS A 65 13.69 10.64 2.99
N PHE A 66 12.51 10.86 2.38
CA PHE A 66 12.30 10.94 0.93
C PHE A 66 12.76 9.72 0.12
N THR A 67 13.10 8.62 0.81
CA THR A 67 13.51 7.37 0.17
C THR A 67 12.30 6.72 -0.48
N GLU A 68 12.45 6.41 -1.76
CA GLU A 68 11.53 5.57 -2.51
C GLU A 68 11.97 4.11 -2.38
N PHE A 69 11.02 3.23 -2.11
CA PHE A 69 11.30 1.81 -1.93
C PHE A 69 10.09 0.97 -2.31
N GLU A 70 10.36 -0.28 -2.62
CA GLU A 70 9.35 -1.28 -2.95
C GLU A 70 9.36 -2.36 -1.88
N VAL A 71 8.18 -2.88 -1.58
CA VAL A 71 8.02 -4.03 -0.70
C VAL A 71 7.13 -5.06 -1.36
N GLY A 72 7.40 -6.33 -1.08
CA GLY A 72 6.48 -7.40 -1.43
C GLY A 72 5.14 -7.22 -0.71
N GLN A 73 4.08 -7.88 -1.22
CA GLN A 73 2.72 -7.76 -0.66
C GLN A 73 2.66 -8.07 0.85
N ASP A 74 3.52 -8.97 1.34
CA ASP A 74 3.62 -9.31 2.76
C ASP A 74 4.15 -8.18 3.65
N GLY A 75 4.88 -7.21 3.08
CA GLY A 75 5.40 -6.03 3.78
C GLY A 75 4.45 -4.82 3.72
N ILE A 76 3.31 -4.96 3.05
CA ILE A 76 2.32 -3.89 2.89
C ILE A 76 1.29 -3.96 4.02
N TYR A 77 1.01 -2.80 4.58
CA TYR A 77 -0.02 -2.55 5.58
C TYR A 77 -1.14 -1.74 4.94
N ILE A 78 -2.31 -1.78 5.55
CA ILE A 78 -3.44 -0.94 5.17
C ILE A 78 -3.79 0.01 6.29
N ARG A 79 -4.04 1.26 5.92
CA ARG A 79 -4.49 2.34 6.80
C ARG A 79 -5.86 2.79 6.37
#